data_AF-A0A1K0FRE5-F1
#
_entry.id   AF-A0A1K0FRE5-F1
#
_cell.length_a   1.000
_cell.length_b   1.000
_cell.length_c   1.000
_cell.angle_alpha   90.00
_cell.angle_beta   90.00
_cell.angle_gamma   90.00
#
_symmetry.space_group_name_H-M   'P 1'
#
loop_
_entity.id
_entity.type
_entity.pdbx_description
1 polymer ?
#
loop_
_entity_poly.entity_id
_entity_poly.type
_entity_poly.pdbx_seq_one_letter_code
_entity_poly.pdbx_strand_id
1 'polypeptide(L)'
;MSDEREAEIRDEFGLTEEQVAPRQIKLLIDRLVQAEQLVARAGSELADRAQQGADQATVRNTWPTLGGSPLHATAELAARFDYALVRLAERYEALALVAESIRDIR
;
A
#
# COMPACT_ATOMS: atom_id res chain seq x y z
N MET A 1 -14.83 -6.77 4.29
CA MET A 1 -13.53 -6.28 3.76
C MET A 1 -12.35 -6.72 4.61
N SER A 2 -12.26 -6.38 5.91
CA SER A 2 -11.16 -6.83 6.80
C SER A 2 -10.99 -8.35 6.79
N ASP A 3 -12.07 -9.07 7.11
CA ASP A 3 -11.99 -10.50 7.41
C ASP A 3 -11.82 -11.38 6.15
N GLU A 4 -12.38 -10.94 5.03
CA GLU A 4 -12.23 -11.59 3.73
C GLU A 4 -10.78 -11.44 3.21
N ARG A 5 -10.20 -10.24 3.32
CA ARG A 5 -8.81 -10.00 2.91
C ARG A 5 -7.82 -10.72 3.82
N GLU A 6 -8.11 -10.78 5.12
CA GLU A 6 -7.35 -11.61 6.04
C GLU A 6 -7.38 -13.08 5.61
N ALA A 7 -8.55 -13.62 5.25
CA ALA A 7 -8.65 -15.00 4.78
C ALA A 7 -7.81 -15.26 3.52
N GLU A 8 -7.82 -14.33 2.56
CA GLU A 8 -6.97 -14.40 1.37
C GLU A 8 -5.47 -14.37 1.71
N ILE A 9 -5.05 -13.50 2.64
CA ILE A 9 -3.65 -13.43 3.09
C ILE A 9 -3.25 -14.74 3.79
N ARG A 10 -4.14 -15.33 4.60
CA ARG A 10 -3.84 -16.64 5.22
C ARG A 10 -3.61 -17.71 4.16
N ASP A 11 -4.45 -17.76 3.14
CA ASP A 11 -4.34 -18.72 2.03
C ASP A 11 -3.06 -18.49 1.22
N GLU A 12 -2.75 -17.24 0.87
CA GLU A 12 -1.54 -16.83 0.12
C GLU A 12 -0.25 -17.30 0.81
N PHE A 13 -0.19 -17.24 2.14
CA PHE A 13 0.98 -17.64 2.92
C PHE A 13 0.93 -19.10 3.41
N GLY A 14 -0.17 -19.82 3.14
CA GLY A 14 -0.39 -21.20 3.57
C GLY A 14 -0.55 -21.35 5.08
N LEU A 15 -1.15 -20.37 5.75
CA LEU A 15 -1.37 -20.34 7.19
C LEU A 15 -2.75 -20.89 7.56
N THR A 16 -2.81 -21.82 8.51
CA THR A 16 -4.09 -22.31 9.08
C THR A 16 -4.64 -21.35 10.13
N GLU A 17 -5.92 -21.51 10.49
CA GLU A 17 -6.54 -20.67 11.52
C GLU A 17 -5.81 -20.77 12.87
N GLU A 18 -5.35 -21.96 13.27
CA GLU A 18 -4.60 -22.11 14.53
C GLU A 18 -3.24 -21.43 14.49
N GLN A 19 -2.60 -21.38 13.31
CA GLN A 19 -1.32 -20.69 13.13
C GLN A 19 -1.48 -19.17 13.16
N VAL A 20 -2.68 -18.65 12.92
CA VAL A 20 -2.98 -17.21 12.91
C VAL A 20 -3.56 -16.73 14.25
N ALA A 21 -4.08 -17.66 15.06
CA ALA A 21 -4.56 -17.40 16.41
C ALA A 21 -3.55 -16.68 17.34
N PRO A 22 -2.22 -16.89 17.25
CA PRO A 22 -1.26 -16.10 18.02
C PRO A 22 -1.39 -14.61 17.70
N ARG A 23 -1.58 -13.80 18.75
CA ARG A 23 -1.82 -12.35 18.66
C ARG A 23 -0.81 -11.61 17.77
N GLN A 24 0.45 -12.04 17.76
CA GLN A 24 1.51 -11.41 16.96
C GLN A 24 1.29 -11.60 15.46
N ILE A 25 0.83 -12.79 15.05
CA ILE A 25 0.58 -13.14 13.64
C ILE A 25 -0.68 -12.42 13.17
N LYS A 26 -1.75 -12.45 13.97
CA LYS A 26 -2.95 -11.65 13.72
C LYS A 26 -2.64 -10.15 13.53
N LEU A 27 -1.81 -9.58 14.42
CA LEU A 27 -1.40 -8.17 14.33
C LEU A 27 -0.58 -7.88 13.06
N LEU A 28 0.25 -8.81 12.61
CA LEU A 28 1.01 -8.67 11.36
C LEU A 28 0.07 -8.65 10.15
N ILE A 29 -0.91 -9.55 10.09
CA ILE A 29 -1.91 -9.57 9.03
C ILE A 29 -2.77 -8.30 9.05
N ASP A 30 -3.22 -7.86 10.22
CA ASP A 30 -3.98 -6.60 10.35
C ASP A 30 -3.18 -5.39 9.84
N ARG A 31 -1.88 -5.34 10.17
CA ARG A 31 -0.97 -4.30 9.67
C ARG A 31 -0.78 -4.41 8.16
N LEU A 32 -0.77 -5.61 7.60
CA LEU A 32 -0.65 -5.80 6.17
C LEU A 32 -1.89 -5.25 5.45
N VAL A 33 -3.09 -5.63 5.90
CA VAL A 33 -4.36 -5.11 5.37
C VAL A 33 -4.42 -3.57 5.47
N GLN A 34 -3.98 -3.00 6.59
CA GLN A 34 -3.91 -1.54 6.73
C GLN A 34 -2.91 -0.89 5.76
N ALA A 35 -1.78 -1.53 5.47
CA ALA A 35 -0.83 -1.03 4.47
C ALA A 35 -1.43 -1.06 3.07
N GLU A 36 -2.11 -2.13 2.68
CA GLU A 36 -2.79 -2.24 1.38
C GLU A 36 -3.82 -1.13 1.20
N GLN A 37 -4.62 -0.86 2.24
CA GLN A 37 -5.59 0.24 2.22
C GLN A 37 -4.93 1.61 2.10
N LEU A 38 -3.79 1.82 2.76
CA LEU A 38 -3.02 3.07 2.64
C LEU A 38 -2.44 3.23 1.23
N VAL A 39 -1.89 2.17 0.64
CA VAL A 39 -1.40 2.16 -0.74
C VAL A 39 -2.54 2.45 -1.72
N ALA A 40 -3.69 1.79 -1.58
CA ALA A 40 -4.85 2.03 -2.43
C ALA A 40 -5.34 3.50 -2.36
N ARG A 41 -5.40 4.08 -1.16
CA ARG A 41 -5.76 5.49 -0.97
C ARG A 41 -4.74 6.44 -1.57
N ALA A 42 -3.45 6.25 -1.29
CA ALA A 42 -2.38 7.09 -1.82
C ALA A 42 -2.30 6.99 -3.36
N GLY A 43 -2.52 5.81 -3.92
CA GLY A 43 -2.57 5.58 -5.37
C GLY A 43 -3.74 6.29 -6.04
N SER A 44 -4.94 6.21 -5.44
CA SER A 44 -6.11 6.96 -5.92
C SER A 44 -5.89 8.46 -5.86
N GLU A 45 -5.35 8.98 -4.76
CA GLU A 45 -5.08 10.41 -4.60
C GLU A 45 -4.04 10.91 -5.63
N LEU A 46 -2.99 10.12 -5.88
CA LEU A 46 -2.00 10.43 -6.91
C LEU A 46 -2.63 10.44 -8.32
N ALA A 47 -3.47 9.45 -8.65
CA ALA A 47 -4.15 9.36 -9.93
C ALA A 47 -5.11 10.54 -10.17
N ASP A 48 -5.93 10.88 -9.18
CA ASP A 48 -6.86 12.01 -9.26
C ASP A 48 -6.13 13.34 -9.47
N ARG A 49 -5.00 13.53 -8.78
CA ARG A 49 -4.18 14.75 -8.90
C ARG A 49 -3.44 14.83 -10.23
N ALA A 50 -2.97 13.70 -10.75
CA ALA A 50 -2.38 13.62 -12.08
C ALA A 50 -3.42 13.97 -13.16
N GLN A 51 -4.64 13.44 -13.05
CA GLN A 51 -5.74 13.74 -13.97
C GLN A 51 -6.12 15.23 -13.95
N GLN A 52 -6.27 15.82 -12.75
CA GLN A 52 -6.55 17.26 -12.62
C GLN A 52 -5.45 18.12 -13.22
N GLY A 53 -4.19 17.74 -13.08
CA GLY A 53 -3.05 18.42 -13.72
C GLY A 53 -3.12 18.34 -15.25
N ALA A 54 -3.46 17.18 -15.80
CA ALA A 54 -3.62 16.97 -17.24
C ALA A 54 -4.80 17.78 -17.82
N ASP A 55 -5.95 17.79 -17.12
CA ASP A 55 -7.13 18.55 -17.53
C ASP A 55 -6.85 20.06 -17.53
N GLN A 56 -6.16 20.56 -16.51
CA GLN A 56 -5.76 21.98 -16.43
C GLN A 56 -4.75 22.38 -17.53
N ALA A 57 -3.81 21.49 -17.87
CA ALA A 57 -2.87 21.71 -18.97
C ALA A 57 -3.55 21.70 -20.36
N THR A 58 -4.65 20.95 -20.50
CA THR A 58 -5.41 20.87 -21.76
C THR A 58 -6.30 22.10 -21.98
N VAL A 59 -6.85 22.68 -20.90
CA VAL A 59 -7.70 23.89 -20.97
C VAL A 59 -6.87 25.17 -21.14
N ARG A 60 -5.63 25.18 -20.65
CA ARG A 60 -4.72 26.32 -20.71
C ARG A 60 -3.52 25.97 -21.60
N ASN A 61 -3.51 26.48 -22.83
CA ASN A 61 -2.36 26.41 -23.76
C ASN A 61 -1.18 27.30 -23.29
N THR A 62 -0.92 27.31 -21.99
CA THR A 62 0.01 28.17 -21.28
C THR A 62 0.79 27.31 -20.30
N TRP A 63 2.06 27.11 -20.61
CA TRP A 63 3.05 26.62 -19.66
C TRP A 63 2.97 27.42 -18.35
N PRO A 64 2.97 26.76 -17.18
CA PRO A 64 2.87 27.45 -15.91
C PRO A 64 4.22 28.07 -15.53
N THR A 65 4.50 29.26 -16.06
CA THR A 65 5.36 30.23 -15.37
C THR A 65 4.59 30.74 -14.16
N LEU A 66 4.86 30.21 -12.97
CA LEU A 66 4.78 30.87 -11.65
C LEU A 66 4.96 29.82 -10.53
N GLY A 67 6.20 29.64 -10.08
CA GLY A 67 6.62 29.58 -8.66
C GLY A 67 6.14 28.47 -7.71
N GLY A 68 5.15 27.65 -8.05
CA GLY A 68 4.62 26.59 -7.18
C GLY A 68 4.03 25.48 -8.04
N SER A 69 4.90 24.74 -8.72
CA SER A 69 4.51 23.90 -9.85
C SER A 69 3.60 22.75 -9.40
N PRO A 70 2.48 22.47 -10.10
CA PRO A 70 1.68 21.25 -9.87
C PRO A 70 2.54 19.98 -9.94
N LEU A 71 3.67 20.01 -10.67
CA LEU A 71 4.68 18.94 -10.66
C LEU A 71 5.26 18.66 -9.26
N HIS A 72 5.40 19.68 -8.42
CA HIS A 72 5.92 19.52 -7.05
C HIS A 72 4.90 18.83 -6.14
N ALA A 73 3.62 19.21 -6.24
CA ALA A 73 2.55 18.56 -5.49
C ALA A 73 2.35 17.10 -5.92
N THR A 74 2.42 16.83 -7.24
CA THR A 74 2.39 15.45 -7.76
C THR A 74 3.64 14.66 -7.33
N ALA A 75 4.83 15.28 -7.29
CA ALA A 75 6.05 14.64 -6.82
C ALA A 75 6.01 14.29 -5.33
N GLU A 76 5.45 15.16 -4.49
CA GLU A 76 5.26 14.88 -3.07
C GLU A 76 4.30 13.70 -2.84
N LEU A 77 3.21 13.64 -3.63
CA LEU A 77 2.27 12.52 -3.60
C LEU A 77 2.91 11.22 -4.10
N ALA A 78 3.72 11.29 -5.16
CA ALA A 78 4.47 10.14 -5.65
C ALA A 78 5.44 9.61 -4.59
N ALA A 79 6.18 10.49 -3.89
CA ALA A 79 7.06 10.09 -2.80
C ALA A 79 6.29 9.42 -1.63
N ARG A 80 5.09 9.91 -1.30
CA ARG A 80 4.23 9.29 -0.28
C ARG A 80 3.72 7.92 -0.73
N PHE A 81 3.37 7.77 -2.01
CA PHE A 81 2.95 6.50 -2.59
C PHE A 81 4.10 5.48 -2.60
N ASP A 82 5.29 5.88 -3.04
CA ASP A 82 6.50 5.04 -3.00
C ASP A 82 6.82 4.60 -1.57
N TYR A 83 6.77 5.52 -0.60
CA TYR A 83 6.94 5.18 0.81
C TYR A 83 5.90 4.15 1.29
N ALA A 84 4.63 4.30 0.89
CA ALA A 84 3.57 3.35 1.23
C ALA A 84 3.83 1.97 0.60
N LEU A 85 4.31 1.91 -0.64
CA LEU A 85 4.69 0.66 -1.33
C LEU A 85 5.85 -0.05 -0.63
N VAL A 86 6.90 0.68 -0.25
CA VAL A 86 8.04 0.11 0.50
C VAL A 86 7.56 -0.46 1.84
N ARG A 87 6.71 0.27 2.57
CA ARG A 87 6.13 -0.21 3.83
C ARG A 87 5.24 -1.45 3.66
N LEU A 88 4.54 -1.56 2.53
CA LEU A 88 3.75 -2.74 2.21
C LEU A 88 4.66 -3.94 1.93
N ALA A 89 5.71 -3.75 1.14
CA ALA A 89 6.69 -4.79 0.82
C ALA A 89 7.39 -5.31 2.10
N GLU A 90 7.85 -4.42 2.99
CA GLU A 90 8.45 -4.80 4.29
C GLU A 90 7.53 -5.70 5.13
N ARG A 91 6.21 -5.45 5.10
CA ARG A 91 5.22 -6.21 5.86
C ARG A 91 4.95 -7.58 5.23
N TYR A 92 4.92 -7.64 3.91
CA TYR A 92 4.82 -8.89 3.15
C TYR A 92 6.03 -9.79 3.44
N GLU A 93 7.24 -9.24 3.41
CA GLU A 93 8.46 -9.97 3.74
C GLU A 93 8.47 -10.46 5.19
N ALA A 94 8.08 -9.61 6.15
CA ALA A 94 7.98 -10.02 7.55
C ALA A 94 6.98 -11.17 7.76
N LEU A 95 5.83 -11.14 7.06
CA LEU A 95 4.86 -12.23 7.14
C LEU A 95 5.37 -13.51 6.46
N ALA A 96 6.13 -13.39 5.36
CA ALA A 96 6.75 -14.52 4.69
C ALA A 96 7.75 -15.24 5.61
N LEU A 97 8.63 -14.48 6.27
CA LEU A 97 9.61 -15.03 7.21
C LEU A 97 8.95 -15.73 8.39
N VAL A 98 7.86 -15.17 8.92
CA VAL A 98 7.09 -15.82 9.99
C VAL A 98 6.44 -17.10 9.50
N ALA A 99 5.82 -17.09 8.31
CA ALA A 99 5.21 -18.28 7.74
C ALA A 99 6.23 -19.39 7.46
N GLU A 100 7.41 -19.05 6.95
CA GLU A 100 8.52 -19.98 6.75
C GLU A 100 9.02 -20.55 8.08
N SER A 101 9.26 -19.70 9.09
CA SER A 101 9.66 -20.15 10.43
C SER A 101 8.65 -21.11 11.07
N ILE A 102 7.36 -20.92 10.85
CA ILE A 102 6.31 -21.82 11.38
C ILE A 102 6.35 -23.17 10.65
N ARG A 103 6.66 -23.20 9.35
CA ARG A 103 6.83 -24.45 8.59
C ARG A 103 8.04 -25.23 9.05
N ASP A 104 9.16 -24.55 9.33
CA ASP A 104 10.41 -25.18 9.75
C ASP A 104 10.36 -25.78 11.16
N ILE A 105 9.40 -25.37 11.99
CA ILE A 105 9.17 -25.91 13.34
C ILE A 105 8.35 -27.23 13.29
N ARG A 106 7.70 -27.56 12.17
CA ARG A 106 6.93 -28.78 11.97
C ARG A 106 7.77 -29.94 11.44
#